data_AF-T0Z680-F1
#
_entry.id   AF-T0Z680-F1
#
_cell.length_a   1.000
_cell.length_b   1.000
_cell.length_c   1.000
_cell.angle_alpha   90.00
_cell.angle_beta   90.00
_cell.angle_gamma   90.00
#
_symmetry.space_group_name_H-M   'P 1'
#
loop_
_entity.id
_entity.type
_entity.pdbx_description
1 polymer ?
#
loop_
_entity_poly.entity_id
_entity_poly.type
_entity_poly.pdbx_seq_one_letter_code
_entity_poly.pdbx_strand_id
1 'polypeptide(L)' 'MKYAFIQRNKLVWPICVQCRVLLVSVSGYHEHLARRVDIAQRRHLSDEALMVYI' A
#
# COMPACT_ATOMS: atom_id res chain seq x y z
N MET A 1 9.53 3.15 -8.53
CA MET A 1 8.63 2.34 -7.69
C MET A 1 7.35 1.98 -8.45
N LYS A 2 7.30 0.82 -9.11
CA LYS A 2 6.15 0.38 -9.94
C LYS A 2 4.83 0.40 -9.15
N TYR A 3 4.83 -0.10 -7.91
CA TYR A 3 3.63 -0.09 -7.06
C TYR A 3 3.18 1.31 -6.64
N ALA A 4 4.10 2.27 -6.46
CA ALA A 4 3.73 3.65 -6.18
C ALA A 4 3.08 4.32 -7.40
N PHE A 5 3.55 4.01 -8.60
CA PHE A 5 2.91 4.46 -9.84
C PHE A 5 1.48 3.91 -9.95
N ILE A 6 1.29 2.61 -9.70
CA ILE A 6 -0.04 1.97 -9.72
C ILE A 6 -0.97 2.63 -8.70
N GLN A 7 -0.51 2.82 -7.46
CA GLN A 7 -1.33 3.40 -6.39
C GLN A 7 -1.79 4.84 -6.71
N ARG A 8 -0.95 5.62 -7.40
CA ARG A 8 -1.26 7.00 -7.83
C ARG A 8 -2.24 7.05 -8.99
N ASN A 9 -2.19 6.08 -9.90
CA ASN A 9 -3.00 6.07 -11.13
C ASN A 9 -4.20 5.11 -11.10
N LYS A 10 -4.45 4.42 -9.96
CA LYS A 10 -5.53 3.43 -9.81
C LYS A 10 -6.95 3.94 -10.12
N LEU A 11 -7.16 5.26 -10.08
CA LEU A 11 -8.45 5.89 -10.41
C LEU A 11 -8.61 6.15 -11.91
N VAL A 12 -7.51 6.17 -12.65
CA VAL A 12 -7.50 6.44 -14.10
C VAL A 12 -7.52 5.12 -14.88
N TRP A 13 -6.81 4.10 -14.39
CA TRP A 13 -6.69 2.80 -15.06
C TRP A 13 -6.90 1.62 -14.08
N PRO A 14 -7.52 0.50 -14.53
CA PRO A 14 -7.63 -0.69 -13.70
C PRO A 14 -6.27 -1.25 -13.27
N ILE A 15 -6.16 -1.68 -12.02
CA ILE A 15 -4.92 -2.22 -11.43
C ILE A 15 -4.35 -3.37 -12.28
N CYS A 16 -5.20 -4.30 -12.73
CA CYS A 16 -4.78 -5.45 -13.54
C CYS A 16 -4.09 -5.03 -14.84
N VAL A 17 -4.57 -3.96 -15.49
CA VAL A 17 -3.98 -3.42 -16.72
C VAL A 17 -2.61 -2.83 -16.43
N GLN A 18 -2.52 -2.02 -15.39
CA GLN A 18 -1.25 -1.40 -15.00
C GLN A 18 -0.21 -2.45 -14.58
N CYS A 19 -0.61 -3.49 -13.83
CA CYS A 19 0.25 -4.62 -13.48
C CYS A 19 0.78 -5.34 -14.72
N ARG A 20 -0.07 -5.59 -15.73
CA ARG A 20 0.32 -6.22 -16.99
C ARG A 20 1.33 -5.37 -17.76
N VAL A 21 1.08 -4.07 -17.91
CA VAL A 21 1.97 -3.14 -18.63
C VAL A 21 3.32 -3.00 -17.92
N LEU A 22 3.32 -2.96 -16.59
CA LEU A 22 4.53 -2.81 -15.79
C LEU A 22 5.26 -4.12 -15.51
N LEU A 23 4.74 -5.25 -16.02
CA LEU A 23 5.28 -6.60 -15.82
C LEU A 23 5.48 -6.92 -14.33
N VAL A 24 4.43 -6.70 -13.52
CA VAL A 24 4.39 -7.07 -12.10
C VAL A 24 3.17 -7.93 -11.81
N SER A 25 3.23 -8.77 -10.77
CA SER A 25 2.08 -9.57 -10.38
C SER A 25 1.03 -8.73 -9.67
N VAL A 26 -0.24 -9.05 -9.91
CA VAL A 26 -1.36 -8.42 -9.22
C VAL A 26 -1.36 -8.83 -7.74
N SER A 27 -1.11 -10.11 -7.44
CA SER A 27 -0.99 -10.61 -6.07
C SER A 27 0.11 -9.89 -5.28
N GLY A 28 1.29 -9.71 -5.88
CA GLY A 28 2.41 -9.01 -5.24
C GLY A 28 2.11 -7.53 -4.96
N TYR A 29 1.33 -6.87 -5.81
CA TYR A 29 0.83 -5.53 -5.54
C TYR A 29 -0.11 -5.49 -4.32
N HIS A 30 -1.07 -6.42 -4.24
CA HIS A 30 -2.00 -6.48 -3.11
C HIS A 30 -1.29 -6.84 -1.79
N GLU A 31 -0.35 -7.78 -1.81
CA GLU A 31 0.47 -8.08 -0.65
C GLU A 31 1.29 -6.88 -0.19
N HIS A 32 1.90 -6.15 -1.13
CA HIS A 32 2.64 -4.94 -0.81
C HIS A 32 1.73 -3.89 -0.16
N LEU A 33 0.51 -3.73 -0.67
CA LEU A 33 -0.47 -2.81 -0.12
C LEU A 33 -0.88 -3.23 1.31
N ALA A 34 -1.18 -4.51 1.52
CA ALA A 34 -1.54 -5.06 2.82
C ALA A 34 -0.45 -4.84 3.86
N ARG A 35 0.83 -5.12 3.51
CA ARG A 35 1.98 -4.86 4.39
C ARG A 35 2.11 -3.38 4.75
N ARG A 36 1.84 -2.47 3.80
CA ARG A 36 1.89 -1.03 4.07
C ARG A 36 0.79 -0.57 5.03
N VAL A 37 -0.41 -1.14 4.92
CA VAL A 37 -1.51 -0.85 5.84
C VAL A 37 -1.18 -1.38 7.25
N ASP A 38 -0.69 -2.61 7.37
CA ASP A 38 -0.27 -3.18 8.67
C ASP A 38 0.83 -2.34 9.34
N ILE A 39 1.85 -1.92 8.59
CA ILE A 39 2.92 -1.06 9.13
C ILE A 39 2.36 0.30 9.58
N ALA A 40 1.46 0.92 8.80
CA ALA A 40 0.84 2.18 9.18
C ALA A 40 0.00 2.02 10.44
N GLN A 41 -0.83 0.96 10.51
CA GLN A 41 -1.66 0.66 11.66
C GLN A 41 -0.84 0.44 12.93
N ARG A 42 0.26 -0.32 12.86
CA ARG A 42 1.16 -0.51 14.01
C ARG A 42 1.77 0.80 14.49
N ARG A 43 2.16 1.69 13.57
CA ARG A 43 2.67 3.02 13.93
C ARG A 43 1.62 3.88 14.60
N HIS A 44 0.38 3.87 14.11
CA HIS A 44 -0.72 4.60 14.73
C HIS A 44 -1.01 4.09 16.15
N LEU A 45 -1.02 2.77 16.37
CA LEU A 45 -1.18 2.19 17.71
C LEU A 45 -0.02 2.58 18.64
N SER A 46 1.21 2.64 18.13
CA SER A 46 2.36 3.12 18.92
C SER A 46 2.24 4.59 19.30
N ASP A 47 1.74 5.44 18.39
CA ASP A 47 1.56 6.89 18.63
C ASP A 47 0.44 7.15 19.64
N GLU A 48 -0.71 6.47 19.50
CA GLU A 48 -1.80 6.54 20.48
C GLU A 48 -1.37 6.03 21.86
N ALA A 49 -0.63 4.91 21.92
CA ALA A 49 -0.10 4.40 23.18
C ALA A 49 0.91 5.36 23.82
N LEU A 50 1.69 6.10 23.03
CA LEU A 50 2.60 7.13 23.52
C LEU A 50 1.84 8.34 24.07
N MET A 51 0.73 8.74 23.45
CA MET A 51 -0.12 9.83 23.95
C MET A 51 -0.81 9.51 25.28
N VAL A 52 -1.16 8.24 25.55
CA VAL A 52 -1.77 7.85 26.84
C VAL A 52 -0.76 7.86 28.00
N TYR A 53 0.55 7.91 27.70
CA TYR A 53 1.63 7.81 28.69
C TYR A 53 2.26 9.15 29.11
N ILE A 54 1.67 10.29 28.72
CA ILE A 54 2.05 11.66 29.12
C ILE A 54 1.03 12.22 30.12
#